data_AF-A0A4U7CTS9-F1
#
_entry.id   AF-A0A4U7CTS9-F1
#
_cell.length_a   1.000
_cell.length_b   1.000
_cell.length_c   1.000
_cell.angle_alpha   90.00
_cell.angle_beta   90.00
_cell.angle_gamma   90.00
#
_symmetry.space_group_name_H-M   'P 1'
#
loop_
_entity.id
_entity.type
_entity.pdbx_description
1 polymer ?
#
loop_
_entity_poly.entity_id
_entity_poly.type
_entity_poly.pdbx_seq_one_letter_code
_entity_poly.pdbx_strand_id
1 'polypeptide(L)'
;MYTIADLPIDNRLRTVQYDLELETALRRMFENDYTQVGVERDGELVGIVTYRSVVRTLLAFHQLDVGHKTLDKISVGAAIEDAHTVSEDETVLAVFDALAEHTYIVVDGGEAWQILTDYDLLTRLKRMLEPFLLIESIEMRLRELLARAFGDALSDELAATFDKDHPLPTPASVHHCSYAHYAQFISIHWAEFEPIFDDQQDVIRELVLEIGDMRNRLFHFRVDDPEEFDRDLLRFGQSYFSSV
;
A
#
# COMPACT_ATOMS: atom_id res chain seq x y z
N MET A 1 -16.96 2.76 15.36
CA MET A 1 -16.20 1.65 14.72
C MET A 1 -16.05 2.07 13.27
N TYR A 2 -14.86 1.96 12.67
CA TYR A 2 -14.68 2.33 11.26
C TYR A 2 -15.54 1.40 10.39
N THR A 3 -16.36 1.98 9.53
CA THR A 3 -17.22 1.26 8.59
C THR A 3 -16.72 1.40 7.16
N ILE A 4 -17.32 0.66 6.23
CA ILE A 4 -16.98 0.74 4.81
C ILE A 4 -17.23 2.16 4.26
N ALA A 5 -18.23 2.88 4.78
CA ALA A 5 -18.48 4.29 4.46
C ALA A 5 -17.27 5.22 4.75
N ASP A 6 -16.42 4.86 5.72
CA ASP A 6 -15.23 5.64 6.06
C ASP A 6 -14.05 5.36 5.11
N LEU A 7 -14.19 4.39 4.19
CA LEU A 7 -13.17 4.09 3.19
C LEU A 7 -13.34 5.01 1.98
N PRO A 8 -12.28 5.73 1.54
CA PRO A 8 -12.28 6.41 0.25
C PRO A 8 -12.23 5.36 -0.87
N ILE A 9 -13.40 4.96 -1.37
CA ILE A 9 -13.56 4.05 -2.50
C ILE A 9 -13.85 4.88 -3.75
N ASP A 10 -12.81 5.20 -4.50
CA ASP A 10 -12.93 6.03 -5.72
C ASP A 10 -13.38 5.22 -6.94
N ASN A 11 -13.18 3.90 -6.89
CA ASN A 11 -13.46 3.01 -8.00
C ASN A 11 -14.97 2.80 -8.19
N ARG A 12 -15.47 3.21 -9.34
CA ARG A 12 -16.86 2.97 -9.76
C ARG A 12 -16.96 1.67 -10.55
N LEU A 13 -17.97 0.87 -10.23
CA LEU A 13 -18.31 -0.31 -11.03
C LEU A 13 -18.75 0.15 -12.42
N ARG A 14 -18.00 -0.24 -13.45
CA ARG A 14 -18.43 -0.04 -14.84
C ARG A 14 -19.53 -1.02 -15.17
N THR A 15 -20.57 -0.55 -15.85
CA THR A 15 -21.73 -1.35 -16.21
C THR A 15 -21.95 -1.46 -17.71
N VAL A 16 -22.59 -2.54 -18.13
CA VAL A 16 -23.04 -2.81 -19.50
C VAL A 16 -24.48 -3.29 -19.51
N GLN A 17 -25.16 -3.16 -20.64
CA GLN A 17 -26.53 -3.63 -20.79
C GLN A 17 -26.59 -5.16 -20.93
N TYR A 18 -27.64 -5.77 -20.38
CA TYR A 18 -27.87 -7.22 -20.34
C TYR A 18 -27.75 -7.95 -21.69
N ASP A 19 -28.13 -7.28 -22.78
CA ASP A 19 -28.16 -7.81 -24.13
C ASP A 19 -26.85 -7.61 -24.90
N LEU A 20 -25.88 -6.87 -24.33
CA LEU A 20 -24.57 -6.65 -24.95
C LEU A 20 -23.87 -7.97 -25.23
N GLU A 21 -23.20 -8.07 -26.37
CA GLU A 21 -22.42 -9.25 -26.74
C GLU A 21 -21.20 -9.43 -25.81
N LEU A 22 -20.91 -10.69 -25.46
CA LEU A 22 -19.77 -11.04 -24.60
C LEU A 22 -18.45 -10.58 -25.21
N GLU A 23 -18.26 -10.70 -26.52
CA GLU A 23 -17.05 -10.21 -27.18
C GLU A 23 -16.84 -8.71 -26.92
N THR A 24 -17.89 -7.90 -27.06
CA THR A 24 -17.82 -6.45 -26.85
C THR A 24 -17.53 -6.13 -25.38
N ALA A 25 -18.17 -6.84 -24.45
CA ALA A 25 -17.89 -6.67 -23.02
C ALA A 25 -16.43 -7.02 -22.67
N LEU A 26 -15.92 -8.15 -23.17
CA LEU A 26 -14.53 -8.58 -22.96
C LEU A 26 -13.52 -7.59 -23.56
N ARG A 27 -13.80 -7.03 -24.75
CA ARG A 27 -12.96 -5.97 -25.33
C ARG A 27 -12.91 -4.74 -24.43
N ARG A 28 -14.06 -4.29 -23.90
CA ARG A 28 -14.10 -3.16 -22.97
C ARG A 28 -13.33 -3.44 -21.69
N MET A 29 -13.46 -4.65 -21.13
CA MET A 29 -12.70 -5.11 -19.96
C MET A 29 -11.19 -5.05 -20.22
N PHE A 30 -10.76 -5.57 -21.37
CA PHE A 30 -9.36 -5.57 -21.76
C PHE A 30 -8.80 -4.16 -22.01
N GLU A 31 -9.52 -3.32 -22.76
CA GLU A 31 -9.06 -1.97 -23.14
C GLU A 31 -8.97 -0.99 -21.96
N ASN A 32 -9.65 -1.30 -20.84
CA ASN A 32 -9.73 -0.44 -19.66
C ASN A 32 -9.17 -1.12 -18.41
N ASP A 33 -8.46 -2.24 -18.57
CA ASP A 33 -7.74 -2.96 -17.51
C ASP A 33 -8.60 -3.38 -16.30
N TYR A 34 -9.87 -3.73 -16.51
CA TYR A 34 -10.73 -4.31 -15.47
C TYR A 34 -11.12 -5.76 -15.74
N THR A 35 -11.25 -6.55 -14.67
CA THR A 35 -11.51 -8.01 -14.73
C THR A 35 -12.96 -8.40 -14.49
N GLN A 36 -13.81 -7.42 -14.21
CA GLN A 36 -15.24 -7.58 -13.99
C GLN A 36 -16.02 -6.36 -14.48
N VAL A 37 -17.27 -6.57 -14.89
CA VAL A 37 -18.19 -5.53 -15.32
C VAL A 37 -19.59 -5.81 -14.78
N GLY A 38 -20.23 -4.80 -14.19
CA GLY A 38 -21.62 -4.90 -13.75
C GLY A 38 -22.55 -5.04 -14.95
N VAL A 39 -23.66 -5.72 -14.75
CA VAL A 39 -24.68 -5.87 -15.80
C VAL A 39 -25.96 -5.22 -15.33
N GLU A 40 -26.48 -4.32 -16.15
CA GLU A 40 -27.72 -3.61 -15.90
C GLU A 40 -28.84 -4.12 -16.80
N ARG A 41 -30.05 -4.12 -16.26
CA ARG A 41 -31.30 -4.35 -16.98
C ARG A 41 -32.35 -3.41 -16.42
N ASP A 42 -33.04 -2.68 -17.30
CA ASP A 42 -34.09 -1.72 -16.90
C ASP A 42 -33.63 -0.68 -15.86
N GLY A 43 -32.33 -0.34 -15.85
CA GLY A 43 -31.71 0.61 -14.92
C GLY A 43 -31.27 0.03 -13.58
N GLU A 44 -31.44 -1.27 -13.35
CA GLU A 44 -31.04 -1.95 -12.12
C GLU A 44 -29.83 -2.86 -12.36
N LEU A 45 -28.92 -2.93 -11.40
CA LEU A 45 -27.80 -3.89 -11.41
C LEU A 45 -28.36 -5.29 -11.14
N VAL A 46 -28.33 -6.16 -12.17
CA VAL A 46 -28.83 -7.53 -12.08
C VAL A 46 -27.75 -8.56 -11.80
N GLY A 47 -26.49 -8.14 -11.76
CA GLY A 47 -25.35 -8.98 -11.41
C GLY A 47 -24.07 -8.50 -12.08
N ILE A 48 -23.13 -9.41 -12.26
CA ILE A 48 -21.79 -9.09 -12.76
C ILE A 48 -21.27 -10.17 -13.69
N VAL A 49 -20.42 -9.78 -14.63
CA VAL A 49 -19.69 -10.68 -15.51
C VAL A 49 -18.21 -10.54 -15.23
N THR A 50 -17.53 -11.67 -15.11
CA THR A 50 -16.07 -11.76 -14.89
C THR A 50 -15.45 -12.65 -15.96
N TYR A 51 -14.13 -12.58 -16.16
CA TYR A 51 -13.46 -13.55 -17.03
C TYR A 51 -13.75 -15.01 -16.60
N ARG A 52 -13.88 -15.26 -15.29
CA ARG A 52 -14.23 -16.57 -14.74
C ARG A 52 -15.65 -17.01 -15.14
N SER A 53 -16.64 -16.13 -15.02
CA SER A 53 -18.03 -16.47 -15.35
C SER A 53 -18.20 -16.72 -16.85
N VAL A 54 -17.49 -15.97 -17.70
CA VAL A 54 -17.44 -16.22 -19.14
C VAL A 54 -16.84 -17.59 -19.45
N VAL A 55 -15.69 -17.93 -18.88
CA VAL A 55 -15.06 -19.24 -19.10
C VAL A 55 -15.98 -20.38 -18.64
N ARG A 56 -16.62 -20.25 -17.48
CA ARG A 56 -17.61 -21.24 -17.00
C ARG A 56 -18.77 -21.41 -17.98
N THR A 57 -19.27 -20.32 -18.53
CA THR A 57 -20.36 -20.32 -19.52
C THR A 57 -19.95 -21.03 -20.81
N LEU A 58 -18.76 -20.74 -21.32
CA LEU A 58 -18.22 -21.39 -22.52
C LEU A 58 -18.01 -22.90 -22.31
N LEU A 59 -17.50 -23.31 -21.14
CA LEU A 59 -17.36 -24.72 -20.79
C LEU A 59 -18.71 -25.43 -20.72
N ALA A 60 -19.74 -24.79 -20.15
CA ALA A 60 -21.09 -25.33 -20.11
C ALA A 60 -21.69 -25.49 -21.52
N PHE A 61 -21.51 -24.50 -22.40
CA PHE A 61 -21.94 -24.59 -23.80
C PHE A 61 -21.24 -25.68 -24.59
N HIS A 62 -19.94 -25.88 -24.34
CA HIS A 62 -19.20 -26.99 -24.92
C HIS A 62 -19.76 -28.35 -24.47
N GLN A 63 -20.09 -28.51 -23.17
CA GLN A 63 -20.68 -29.76 -22.65
C GLN A 63 -22.07 -30.05 -23.22
N LEU A 64 -22.84 -29.01 -23.56
CA LEU A 64 -24.19 -29.11 -24.12
C LEU A 64 -24.21 -29.25 -25.66
N ASP A 65 -23.05 -29.41 -26.31
CA ASP A 65 -22.91 -29.47 -27.77
C ASP A 65 -23.45 -28.23 -28.52
N VAL A 66 -23.51 -27.08 -27.82
CA VAL A 66 -23.87 -25.77 -28.39
C VAL A 66 -22.64 -24.85 -28.48
N GLY A 67 -21.44 -25.41 -28.35
CA GLY A 67 -20.15 -24.70 -28.44
C GLY A 67 -19.82 -24.10 -29.80
N HIS A 68 -20.69 -24.25 -30.80
CA HIS A 68 -20.62 -23.53 -32.08
C HIS A 68 -20.99 -22.04 -31.96
N LYS A 69 -21.53 -21.61 -30.81
CA LYS A 69 -21.78 -20.20 -30.53
C LYS A 69 -20.46 -19.46 -30.31
N THR A 70 -20.24 -18.44 -31.13
CA THR A 70 -19.12 -17.51 -31.01
C THR A 70 -19.47 -16.39 -30.02
N LEU A 71 -18.46 -15.71 -29.47
CA LEU A 71 -18.62 -14.71 -28.39
C LEU A 71 -19.48 -13.50 -28.80
N ASP A 72 -19.48 -13.15 -30.09
CA ASP A 72 -20.36 -12.14 -30.71
C ASP A 72 -21.84 -12.55 -30.72
N LYS A 73 -22.17 -13.81 -30.47
CA LYS A 73 -23.56 -14.34 -30.50
C LYS A 73 -24.11 -14.69 -29.13
N ILE A 74 -23.34 -14.45 -28.08
CA ILE A 74 -23.71 -14.74 -26.70
C ILE A 74 -23.82 -13.39 -25.99
N SER A 75 -24.98 -13.11 -25.40
CA SER A 75 -25.12 -11.91 -24.58
C SER A 75 -24.44 -12.07 -23.23
N VAL A 76 -24.04 -10.95 -22.61
CA VAL A 76 -23.52 -10.90 -21.24
C VAL A 76 -24.48 -11.54 -20.24
N GLY A 77 -25.79 -11.45 -20.50
CA GLY A 77 -26.85 -12.13 -19.75
C GLY A 77 -26.65 -13.63 -19.55
N ALA A 78 -25.95 -14.32 -20.47
CA ALA A 78 -25.69 -15.75 -20.36
C ALA A 78 -24.57 -16.10 -19.36
N ALA A 79 -23.77 -15.11 -18.94
CA ALA A 79 -22.59 -15.29 -18.08
C ALA A 79 -22.67 -14.49 -16.77
N ILE A 80 -23.86 -13.99 -16.40
CA ILE A 80 -24.08 -13.27 -15.15
C ILE A 80 -23.87 -14.22 -13.96
N GLU A 81 -23.11 -13.75 -12.98
CA GLU A 81 -23.09 -14.27 -11.61
C GLU A 81 -23.68 -13.20 -10.67
N ASP A 82 -24.14 -13.61 -9.48
CA ASP A 82 -24.58 -12.68 -8.44
C ASP A 82 -23.41 -11.77 -8.04
N ALA A 83 -23.68 -10.46 -7.93
CA ALA A 83 -22.69 -9.53 -7.42
C ALA A 83 -22.56 -9.72 -5.91
N HIS A 84 -21.31 -9.84 -5.42
CA HIS A 84 -21.03 -9.88 -3.99
C HIS A 84 -21.13 -8.48 -3.41
N THR A 85 -22.30 -8.14 -2.89
CA THR A 85 -22.57 -6.83 -2.29
C THR A 85 -22.31 -6.83 -0.79
N VAL A 86 -21.80 -5.71 -0.28
CA VAL A 86 -21.65 -5.46 1.16
C VAL A 86 -22.29 -4.11 1.50
N SER A 87 -22.80 -3.98 2.72
CA SER A 87 -23.38 -2.72 3.19
C SER A 87 -22.30 -1.75 3.64
N GLU A 88 -22.48 -0.45 3.36
CA GLU A 88 -21.59 0.61 3.85
C GLU A 88 -21.50 0.70 5.38
N ASP A 89 -22.53 0.20 6.09
CA ASP A 89 -22.61 0.16 7.55
C ASP A 89 -21.77 -0.98 8.15
N GLU A 90 -21.31 -1.93 7.32
CA GLU A 90 -20.46 -3.01 7.80
C GLU A 90 -19.09 -2.49 8.22
N THR A 91 -18.46 -3.24 9.12
CA THR A 91 -17.13 -2.90 9.62
C THR A 91 -16.11 -3.03 8.51
N VAL A 92 -15.06 -2.21 8.51
CA VAL A 92 -13.94 -2.35 7.55
C VAL A 92 -13.32 -3.77 7.59
N LEU A 93 -13.39 -4.48 8.71
CA LEU A 93 -12.86 -5.85 8.79
C LEU A 93 -13.63 -6.84 7.93
N ALA A 94 -14.93 -6.61 7.69
CA ALA A 94 -15.74 -7.46 6.82
C ALA A 94 -15.25 -7.45 5.37
N VAL A 95 -14.59 -6.37 4.94
CA VAL A 95 -13.94 -6.28 3.63
C VAL A 95 -12.85 -7.35 3.48
N PHE A 96 -12.08 -7.62 4.53
CA PHE A 96 -11.00 -8.62 4.47
C PHE A 96 -11.57 -10.03 4.34
N ASP A 97 -12.62 -10.34 5.10
CA ASP A 97 -13.29 -11.63 5.05
C ASP A 97 -13.93 -11.85 3.66
N ALA A 98 -14.62 -10.84 3.13
CA ALA A 98 -15.24 -10.90 1.82
C ALA A 98 -14.21 -11.02 0.68
N LEU A 99 -13.11 -10.24 0.74
CA LEU A 99 -12.06 -10.29 -0.28
C LEU A 99 -11.13 -11.51 -0.16
N ALA A 100 -11.18 -12.25 0.96
CA ALA A 100 -10.52 -13.54 1.08
C ALA A 100 -11.26 -14.64 0.28
N GLU A 101 -12.58 -14.52 0.14
CA GLU A 101 -13.43 -15.47 -0.60
C GLU A 101 -13.69 -15.03 -2.05
N HIS A 102 -13.65 -13.72 -2.30
CA HIS A 102 -14.00 -13.11 -3.57
C HIS A 102 -12.92 -12.12 -4.04
N THR A 103 -12.70 -12.00 -5.35
CA THR A 103 -11.69 -11.05 -5.88
C THR A 103 -12.18 -9.60 -5.88
N TYR A 104 -13.46 -9.38 -5.58
CA TYR A 104 -14.08 -8.07 -5.51
C TYR A 104 -15.30 -8.09 -4.57
N ILE A 105 -15.68 -6.89 -4.12
CA ILE A 105 -16.96 -6.59 -3.49
C ILE A 105 -17.58 -5.36 -4.18
N VAL A 106 -18.90 -5.32 -4.23
CA VAL A 106 -19.67 -4.18 -4.73
C VAL A 106 -20.30 -3.47 -3.55
N VAL A 107 -20.16 -2.16 -3.50
CA VAL A 107 -20.72 -1.32 -2.44
C VAL A 107 -21.79 -0.43 -3.06
N ASP A 108 -22.96 -0.38 -2.41
CA ASP A 108 -24.02 0.55 -2.80
C ASP A 108 -23.70 1.94 -2.22
N GLY A 109 -23.10 2.80 -3.06
CA GLY A 109 -22.78 4.19 -2.70
C GLY A 109 -23.94 5.17 -2.92
N GLY A 110 -25.18 4.67 -3.07
CA GLY A 110 -26.39 5.45 -3.30
C GLY A 110 -26.53 5.98 -4.73
N GLU A 111 -25.64 6.89 -5.17
CA GLU A 111 -25.69 7.47 -6.52
C GLU A 111 -25.08 6.57 -7.60
N ALA A 112 -24.13 5.73 -7.22
CA ALA A 112 -23.46 4.79 -8.11
C ALA A 112 -22.91 3.59 -7.34
N TRP A 113 -22.86 2.44 -8.01
CA TRP A 113 -22.17 1.27 -7.51
C TRP A 113 -20.67 1.50 -7.48
N GLN A 114 -20.08 1.33 -6.30
CA GLN A 114 -18.65 1.30 -6.09
C GLN A 114 -18.14 -0.14 -6.11
N ILE A 115 -16.86 -0.31 -6.39
CA ILE A 115 -16.21 -1.61 -6.37
C ILE A 115 -14.89 -1.52 -5.63
N LEU A 116 -14.62 -2.50 -4.79
CA LEU A 116 -13.31 -2.70 -4.17
C LEU A 116 -12.80 -4.08 -4.54
N THR A 117 -11.54 -4.16 -4.95
CA THR A 117 -10.86 -5.40 -5.31
C THR A 117 -9.79 -5.77 -4.29
N ASP A 118 -9.36 -7.03 -4.34
CA ASP A 118 -8.16 -7.48 -3.62
C ASP A 118 -6.92 -6.64 -3.99
N TYR A 119 -6.79 -6.24 -5.26
CA TYR A 119 -5.75 -5.35 -5.75
C TYR A 119 -5.77 -3.98 -5.05
N ASP A 120 -6.96 -3.38 -4.89
CA ASP A 120 -7.12 -2.09 -4.22
C ASP A 120 -6.69 -2.18 -2.76
N LEU A 121 -7.15 -3.24 -2.06
CA LEU A 121 -6.79 -3.50 -0.67
C LEU A 121 -5.28 -3.70 -0.53
N LEU A 122 -4.67 -4.56 -1.36
CA LEU A 122 -3.23 -4.84 -1.33
C LEU A 122 -2.39 -3.60 -1.62
N THR A 123 -2.81 -2.80 -2.62
CA THR A 123 -2.11 -1.56 -2.97
C THR A 123 -2.18 -0.55 -1.84
N ARG A 124 -3.33 -0.44 -1.18
CA ARG A 124 -3.50 0.45 -0.02
C ARG A 124 -2.67 -0.01 1.17
N LEU A 125 -2.70 -1.30 1.51
CA LEU A 125 -1.88 -1.87 2.57
C LEU A 125 -0.39 -1.66 2.30
N LYS A 126 0.05 -1.87 1.05
CA LYS A 126 1.43 -1.59 0.63
C LYS A 126 1.80 -0.12 0.87
N ARG A 127 0.97 0.82 0.43
CA ARG A 127 1.20 2.27 0.63
C ARG A 127 1.27 2.65 2.12
N MET A 128 0.48 1.99 2.96
CA MET A 128 0.49 2.21 4.41
C MET A 128 1.74 1.63 5.08
N LEU A 129 2.19 0.44 4.66
CA LEU A 129 3.33 -0.25 5.27
C LEU A 129 4.69 0.28 4.80
N GLU A 130 4.79 0.76 3.57
CA GLU A 130 6.07 1.18 2.96
C GLU A 130 6.87 2.18 3.82
N PRO A 131 6.28 3.27 4.37
CA PRO A 131 7.03 4.21 5.20
C PRO A 131 7.64 3.57 6.46
N PHE A 132 6.91 2.65 7.11
CA PHE A 132 7.42 1.95 8.30
C PHE A 132 8.65 1.11 7.96
N LEU A 133 8.59 0.36 6.86
CA LEU A 133 9.68 -0.51 6.42
C LEU A 133 10.90 0.30 5.98
N LEU A 134 10.71 1.43 5.30
CA LEU A 134 11.81 2.31 4.89
C LEU A 134 12.51 2.94 6.09
N ILE A 135 11.74 3.46 7.06
CA ILE A 135 12.29 4.04 8.29
C ILE A 135 13.06 2.97 9.09
N GLU A 136 12.47 1.80 9.30
CA GLU A 136 13.14 0.70 10.01
C GLU A 136 14.45 0.30 9.32
N SER A 137 14.43 0.18 7.98
CA SER A 137 15.62 -0.13 7.19
C SER A 137 16.71 0.91 7.37
N ILE A 138 16.36 2.20 7.33
CA ILE A 138 17.31 3.30 7.54
C ILE A 138 17.90 3.25 8.95
N GLU A 139 17.06 3.06 9.98
CA GLU A 139 17.53 2.96 11.36
C GLU A 139 18.49 1.78 11.55
N MET A 140 18.18 0.62 10.97
CA MET A 140 19.09 -0.53 10.97
C MET A 140 20.45 -0.19 10.35
N ARG A 141 20.45 0.48 9.18
CA ARG A 141 21.69 0.90 8.51
C ARG A 141 22.48 1.91 9.35
N LEU A 142 21.83 2.90 9.94
CA LEU A 142 22.51 3.86 10.83
C LEU A 142 23.20 3.14 11.99
N ARG A 143 22.56 2.16 12.61
CA ARG A 143 23.17 1.36 13.69
C ARG A 143 24.38 0.55 13.21
N GLU A 144 24.29 -0.04 12.02
CA GLU A 144 25.40 -0.76 11.39
C GLU A 144 26.59 0.18 11.09
N LEU A 145 26.33 1.40 10.62
CA LEU A 145 27.37 2.40 10.37
C LEU A 145 28.08 2.82 11.66
N LEU A 146 27.32 3.06 12.74
CA LEU A 146 27.89 3.34 14.06
C LEU A 146 28.75 2.17 14.56
N ALA A 147 28.26 0.93 14.42
CA ALA A 147 29.00 -0.27 14.82
C ALA A 147 30.27 -0.47 13.96
N ARG A 148 30.23 -0.13 12.67
CA ARG A 148 31.38 -0.22 11.77
C ARG A 148 32.47 0.79 12.13
N ALA A 149 32.07 2.02 12.49
CA ALA A 149 33.02 3.08 12.84
C ALA A 149 33.69 2.83 14.21
N PHE A 150 32.94 2.37 15.21
CA PHE A 150 33.43 2.30 16.60
C PHE A 150 33.66 0.89 17.14
N GLY A 151 33.12 -0.15 16.49
CA GLY A 151 33.23 -1.52 16.94
C GLY A 151 32.80 -1.70 18.40
N ASP A 152 33.65 -2.34 19.20
CA ASP A 152 33.40 -2.61 20.62
C ASP A 152 33.35 -1.33 21.48
N ALA A 153 33.92 -0.20 21.01
CA ALA A 153 33.95 1.06 21.75
C ALA A 153 32.62 1.85 21.65
N LEU A 154 31.69 1.44 20.78
CA LEU A 154 30.49 2.22 20.48
C LEU A 154 29.66 2.56 21.72
N SER A 155 29.51 1.62 22.66
CA SER A 155 28.72 1.86 23.87
C SER A 155 29.35 2.91 24.79
N ASP A 156 30.68 2.88 24.90
CA ASP A 156 31.43 3.82 25.74
C ASP A 156 31.40 5.22 25.12
N GLU A 157 31.57 5.31 23.80
CA GLU A 157 31.50 6.57 23.06
C GLU A 157 30.09 7.18 23.09
N LEU A 158 29.04 6.38 22.98
CA LEU A 158 27.65 6.84 23.14
C LEU A 158 27.41 7.42 24.55
N ALA A 159 27.91 6.74 25.58
CA ALA A 159 27.78 7.21 26.97
C ALA A 159 28.56 8.50 27.22
N ALA A 160 29.75 8.63 26.64
CA ALA A 160 30.58 9.83 26.74
C ALA A 160 29.98 11.02 25.96
N THR A 161 29.40 10.77 24.79
CA THR A 161 28.82 11.82 23.92
C THR A 161 27.54 12.41 24.52
N PHE A 162 26.69 11.56 25.08
CA PHE A 162 25.38 11.93 25.60
C PHE A 162 25.38 11.94 27.13
N ASP A 163 26.42 12.50 27.74
CA ASP A 163 26.51 12.58 29.20
C ASP A 163 25.37 13.44 29.81
N LYS A 164 25.37 13.57 31.13
CA LYS A 164 24.33 14.30 31.89
C LYS A 164 24.19 15.79 31.53
N ASP A 165 25.20 16.38 30.90
CA ASP A 165 25.20 17.79 30.53
C ASP A 165 24.70 17.99 29.08
N HIS A 166 24.50 16.90 28.34
CA HIS A 166 23.95 16.92 26.99
C HIS A 166 22.41 17.10 26.97
N PRO A 167 21.82 17.85 26.02
CA PRO A 167 20.37 18.07 25.94
C PRO A 167 19.53 16.80 25.66
N LEU A 168 20.12 15.83 24.94
CA LEU A 168 19.55 14.50 24.74
C LEU A 168 19.96 13.56 25.88
N PRO A 169 19.05 12.69 26.36
CA PRO A 169 19.36 11.73 27.41
C PRO A 169 20.38 10.69 26.95
N THR A 170 21.19 10.16 27.87
CA THR A 170 22.12 9.07 27.56
C THR A 170 21.35 7.80 27.13
N PRO A 171 21.54 7.27 25.91
CA PRO A 171 20.89 6.04 25.50
C PRO A 171 21.52 4.82 26.19
N ALA A 172 20.72 3.84 26.57
CA ALA A 172 21.22 2.62 27.23
C ALA A 172 22.04 1.71 26.29
N SER A 173 21.78 1.79 24.99
CA SER A 173 22.54 1.13 23.92
C SER A 173 22.19 1.77 22.58
N VAL A 174 22.89 1.38 21.52
CA VAL A 174 22.60 1.83 20.15
C VAL A 174 21.14 1.56 19.72
N HIS A 175 20.50 0.53 20.29
CA HIS A 175 19.09 0.21 20.01
C HIS A 175 18.08 1.17 20.69
N HIS A 176 18.54 1.95 21.67
CA HIS A 176 17.74 2.94 22.37
C HIS A 176 17.99 4.37 21.85
N CYS A 177 18.85 4.53 20.85
CA CYS A 177 19.05 5.80 20.18
C CYS A 177 17.81 6.20 19.37
N SER A 178 17.46 7.48 19.43
CA SER A 178 16.54 8.10 18.47
C SER A 178 17.31 8.67 17.27
N TYR A 179 16.59 9.07 16.22
CA TYR A 179 17.19 9.78 15.08
C TYR A 179 17.99 11.03 15.48
N ALA A 180 17.54 11.76 16.50
CA ALA A 180 18.31 12.88 17.04
C ALA A 180 19.66 12.43 17.65
N HIS A 181 19.71 11.26 18.28
CA HIS A 181 20.98 10.69 18.77
C HIS A 181 21.89 10.32 17.60
N TYR A 182 21.38 9.63 16.57
CA TYR A 182 22.20 9.27 15.40
C TYR A 182 22.78 10.53 14.72
N ALA A 183 21.95 11.53 14.46
CA ALA A 183 22.38 12.77 13.81
C ALA A 183 23.45 13.52 14.62
N GLN A 184 23.26 13.65 15.94
CA GLN A 184 24.23 14.32 16.82
C GLN A 184 25.52 13.53 16.97
N PHE A 185 25.43 12.21 17.13
CA PHE A 185 26.60 11.34 17.28
C PHE A 185 27.47 11.37 16.02
N ILE A 186 26.85 11.22 14.84
CA ILE A 186 27.54 11.33 13.54
C ILE A 186 28.18 12.71 13.38
N SER A 187 27.48 13.78 13.78
CA SER A 187 28.02 15.14 13.70
C SER A 187 29.24 15.32 14.61
N ILE A 188 29.14 14.96 15.89
CA ILE A 188 30.22 15.15 16.86
C ILE A 188 31.47 14.37 16.44
N HIS A 189 31.29 13.16 15.91
CA HIS A 189 32.37 12.27 15.52
C HIS A 189 32.61 12.23 14.01
N TRP A 190 32.36 13.34 13.31
CA TRP A 190 32.40 13.38 11.84
C TRP A 190 33.69 12.85 11.24
N ALA A 191 34.84 13.04 11.89
CA ALA A 191 36.13 12.54 11.41
C ALA A 191 36.16 11.02 11.15
N GLU A 192 35.40 10.23 11.92
CA GLU A 192 35.28 8.77 11.76
C GLU A 192 34.29 8.38 10.65
N PHE A 193 33.34 9.27 10.33
CA PHE A 193 32.28 9.05 9.35
C PHE A 193 32.56 9.68 7.98
N GLU A 194 33.44 10.67 7.90
CA GLU A 194 33.83 11.36 6.66
C GLU A 194 34.36 10.38 5.59
N PRO A 195 35.15 9.33 5.91
CA PRO A 195 35.58 8.35 4.89
C PRO A 195 34.47 7.38 4.46
N ILE A 196 33.37 7.33 5.21
CA ILE A 196 32.24 6.44 4.98
C ILE A 196 31.19 7.11 4.09
N PHE A 197 30.93 8.39 4.33
CA PHE A 197 29.93 9.14 3.58
C PHE A 197 30.54 9.88 2.40
N ASP A 198 29.84 9.83 1.26
CA ASP A 198 30.21 10.58 0.05
C ASP A 198 29.69 12.03 0.05
N ASP A 199 29.24 12.55 1.20
CA ASP A 199 28.57 13.85 1.32
C ASP A 199 29.00 14.63 2.58
N GLN A 200 28.52 15.85 2.73
CA GLN A 200 28.87 16.76 3.81
C GLN A 200 28.08 16.45 5.10
N GLN A 201 28.71 16.74 6.24
CA GLN A 201 28.17 16.52 7.58
C GLN A 201 26.76 17.11 7.77
N ASP A 202 26.52 18.32 7.27
CA ASP A 202 25.26 19.03 7.37
C ASP A 202 24.15 18.33 6.57
N VAL A 203 24.44 17.87 5.35
CA VAL A 203 23.51 17.08 4.54
C VAL A 203 23.08 15.81 5.26
N ILE A 204 24.04 15.06 5.81
CA ILE A 204 23.74 13.81 6.54
C ILE A 204 22.91 14.09 7.79
N ARG A 205 23.29 15.12 8.54
CA ARG A 205 22.58 15.52 9.76
C ARG A 205 21.13 15.88 9.46
N GLU A 206 20.89 16.76 8.50
CA GLU A 206 19.54 17.19 8.14
C GLU A 206 18.71 16.02 7.60
N LEU A 207 19.29 15.15 6.75
CA LEU A 207 18.60 13.96 6.25
C LEU A 207 18.14 13.03 7.40
N VAL A 208 19.02 12.74 8.36
CA VAL A 208 18.69 11.88 9.51
C VAL A 208 17.62 12.53 10.38
N LEU A 209 17.68 13.84 10.60
CA LEU A 209 16.67 14.56 11.39
C LEU A 209 15.30 14.57 10.71
N GLU A 210 15.23 14.87 9.42
CA GLU A 210 13.98 14.87 8.65
C GLU A 210 13.31 13.49 8.65
N ILE A 211 14.11 12.41 8.51
CA ILE A 211 13.59 11.04 8.64
C ILE A 211 13.08 10.76 10.05
N GLY A 212 13.75 11.28 11.07
CA GLY A 212 13.29 11.22 12.46
C GLY A 212 11.94 11.92 12.69
N ASP A 213 11.75 13.08 12.08
CA ASP A 213 10.49 13.83 12.17
C ASP A 213 9.36 13.14 11.43
N MET A 214 9.63 12.60 10.24
CA MET A 214 8.72 11.70 9.53
C MET A 214 8.33 10.51 10.42
N ARG A 215 9.30 9.82 11.01
CA ARG A 215 9.02 8.73 11.96
C ARG A 215 8.09 9.18 13.08
N ASN A 216 8.35 10.31 13.72
CA ASN A 216 7.52 10.80 14.83
C ASN A 216 6.09 11.12 14.38
N ARG A 217 5.90 11.75 13.22
CA ARG A 217 4.58 12.02 12.64
C ARG A 217 3.80 10.72 12.41
N LEU A 218 4.46 9.70 11.86
CA LEU A 218 3.87 8.38 11.59
C LEU A 218 3.37 7.70 12.86
N PHE A 219 4.22 7.65 13.91
CA PHE A 219 3.90 6.97 15.16
C PHE A 219 2.88 7.70 16.04
N HIS A 220 2.69 9.00 15.84
CA HIS A 220 1.64 9.75 16.52
C HIS A 220 0.29 9.71 15.79
N PHE A 221 0.16 8.92 14.71
CA PHE A 221 -1.01 8.90 13.84
C PHE A 221 -1.44 10.31 13.39
N ARG A 222 -0.49 11.26 13.33
CA ARG A 222 -0.73 12.66 12.94
C ARG A 222 -0.64 12.84 11.43
N VAL A 223 -1.04 11.80 10.71
CA VAL A 223 -1.02 11.77 9.26
C VAL A 223 -2.48 11.72 8.85
N ASP A 224 -3.06 12.90 8.72
CA ASP A 224 -4.44 13.03 8.27
C ASP A 224 -4.56 12.63 6.79
N ASP A 225 -3.46 12.75 6.03
CA ASP A 225 -3.35 12.31 4.64
C ASP A 225 -2.04 11.53 4.38
N PRO A 226 -2.10 10.25 3.93
CA PRO A 226 -0.94 9.47 3.52
C PRO A 226 -0.05 10.10 2.43
N GLU A 227 -0.54 11.08 1.69
CA GLU A 227 0.21 11.86 0.70
C GLU A 227 1.07 12.99 1.31
N GLU A 228 0.87 13.33 2.59
CA GLU A 228 1.75 14.28 3.31
C GLU A 228 3.14 13.72 3.65
N PHE A 229 3.37 12.43 3.37
CA PHE A 229 4.65 11.77 3.59
C PHE A 229 5.55 11.92 2.38
N ASP A 230 6.73 12.51 2.59
CA ASP A 230 7.78 12.53 1.58
C ASP A 230 8.43 11.14 1.43
N ARG A 231 7.75 10.28 0.69
CA ARG A 231 8.20 8.91 0.41
C ARG A 231 9.44 8.90 -0.47
N ASP A 232 9.62 9.92 -1.30
CA ASP A 232 10.79 10.02 -2.17
C ASP A 232 12.03 10.33 -1.34
N LEU A 233 11.92 11.18 -0.31
CA LEU A 233 12.99 11.38 0.68
C LEU A 233 13.30 10.11 1.48
N LEU A 234 12.29 9.34 1.90
CA LEU A 234 12.52 8.05 2.57
C LEU A 234 13.22 7.02 1.67
N ARG A 235 12.81 6.93 0.39
CA ARG A 235 13.47 6.05 -0.59
C ARG A 235 14.89 6.50 -0.88
N PHE A 236 15.11 7.81 -1.01
CA PHE A 236 16.44 8.38 -1.16
C PHE A 236 17.33 8.03 0.03
N GLY A 237 16.87 8.31 1.26
CA GLY A 237 17.61 7.98 2.48
C GLY A 237 17.91 6.50 2.61
N GLN A 238 16.93 5.63 2.34
CA GLN A 238 17.13 4.18 2.34
C GLN A 238 18.19 3.74 1.33
N SER A 239 18.13 4.26 0.11
CA SER A 239 19.11 3.95 -0.93
C SER A 239 20.50 4.43 -0.55
N TYR A 240 20.60 5.68 -0.05
CA TYR A 240 21.86 6.31 0.35
C TYR A 240 22.56 5.53 1.47
N PHE A 241 21.88 5.30 2.60
CA PHE A 241 22.46 4.58 3.74
C PHE A 241 22.71 3.09 3.46
N SER A 242 22.12 2.54 2.40
CA SER A 242 22.39 1.16 1.97
C SER A 242 23.57 1.03 0.99
N SER A 243 24.00 2.13 0.37
CA SER A 243 25.12 2.13 -0.58
C SER A 243 26.48 2.42 0.05
N VAL A 244 26.50 3.00 1.26
CA VAL A 244 27.71 3.39 2.01
C VAL A 244 28.16 2.31 3.00
#